data_AF-A0A416V4B0-F1
#
_entry.id   AF-A0A416V4B0-F1
#
_cell.length_a   1.000
_cell.length_b   1.000
_cell.length_c   1.000
_cell.angle_alpha   90.00
_cell.angle_beta   90.00
_cell.angle_gamma   90.00
#
_symmetry.space_group_name_H-M   'P 1'
#
loop_
_entity.id
_entity.type
_entity.pdbx_description
1 polymer ?
#
loop_
_entity_poly.entity_id
_entity_poly.type
_entity_poly.pdbx_seq_one_letter_code
_entity_poly.pdbx_strand_id
1 'polypeptide(L)'
;MLPVNRSYEINSGGCCYLAYRIAYWLERYGIDYYFIIQDDKPIIDNTGKHYCLQIIPDKYINKLNEYAHIKSIKRTSSEILEYYNKSNWSEKYDISNNRIVDKYIDGVFNIQ
;
A
#
# COMPACT_ATOMS: atom_id res chain seq x y z
N MET A 1 -22.81 -18.70 13.38
CA MET A 1 -21.83 -18.05 12.47
C MET A 1 -20.46 -18.28 13.06
N LEU A 2 -19.61 -19.06 12.38
CA LEU A 2 -18.25 -19.33 12.83
C LEU A 2 -17.44 -18.02 12.81
N PRO A 3 -16.48 -17.80 13.74
CA PRO A 3 -15.67 -16.59 13.82
C PRO A 3 -14.65 -16.55 12.67
N VAL A 4 -15.14 -16.44 11.44
CA VAL A 4 -14.29 -16.25 10.27
C VAL A 4 -13.90 -14.77 10.24
N ASN A 5 -12.81 -14.52 10.96
CA ASN A 5 -11.74 -13.62 10.58
C ASN A 5 -11.97 -12.12 10.85
N ARG A 6 -12.17 -11.75 12.12
CA ARG A 6 -12.02 -10.35 12.59
C ARG A 6 -10.72 -9.70 12.08
N SER A 7 -9.64 -10.49 11.90
CA SER A 7 -8.37 -10.00 11.37
C SER A 7 -8.43 -9.61 9.88
N TYR A 8 -9.28 -10.25 9.09
CA TYR A 8 -9.51 -9.90 7.68
C TYR A 8 -10.28 -8.59 7.53
N GLU A 9 -11.26 -8.35 8.40
CA GLU A 9 -12.05 -7.11 8.38
C GLU A 9 -11.22 -5.87 8.77
N ILE A 10 -10.14 -6.03 9.55
CA ILE A 10 -9.28 -4.90 9.97
C ILE A 10 -8.72 -4.12 8.78
N ASN A 11 -8.38 -4.79 7.67
CA ASN A 11 -7.77 -4.12 6.51
C ASN A 11 -8.34 -4.59 5.16
N SER A 12 -9.57 -5.10 5.15
CA SER A 12 -10.23 -5.54 3.92
C SER A 12 -10.36 -4.36 2.96
N GLY A 13 -9.63 -4.40 1.84
CA GLY A 13 -9.61 -3.31 0.86
C GLY A 13 -8.64 -2.16 1.17
N GLY A 14 -7.86 -2.23 2.25
CA GLY A 14 -6.89 -1.21 2.67
C GLY A 14 -5.41 -1.57 2.43
N CYS A 15 -5.14 -2.55 1.57
CA CYS A 15 -3.77 -3.01 1.29
C CYS A 15 -2.84 -1.91 0.75
N CYS A 16 -3.38 -0.90 0.08
CA CYS A 16 -2.65 0.28 -0.35
C CYS A 16 -2.17 1.12 0.85
N TYR A 17 -2.97 1.30 1.89
CA TYR A 17 -2.55 2.01 3.10
C TYR A 17 -1.38 1.29 3.79
N LEU A 18 -1.43 -0.04 3.86
CA LEU A 18 -0.32 -0.87 4.33
C LEU A 18 0.96 -0.62 3.50
N ALA A 19 0.85 -0.55 2.17
CA ALA A 19 1.99 -0.25 1.31
C ALA A 19 2.57 1.15 1.58
N TYR A 20 1.73 2.18 1.71
CA TYR A 20 2.17 3.51 2.15
C TYR A 20 2.96 3.46 3.47
N ARG A 21 2.42 2.76 4.47
CA ARG A 21 3.04 2.64 5.79
C ARG A 21 4.37 1.90 5.74
N ILE A 22 4.54 0.94 4.85
CA ILE A 22 5.83 0.30 4.63
C ILE A 22 6.81 1.26 3.95
N ALA A 23 6.38 2.02 2.94
CA ALA A 23 7.21 3.04 2.29
C ALA A 23 7.79 4.03 3.32
N TYR A 24 6.98 4.49 4.28
CA TYR A 24 7.44 5.34 5.39
C TYR A 24 8.63 4.75 6.16
N TRP A 25 8.58 3.45 6.47
CA TRP A 25 9.67 2.76 7.18
C TRP A 25 10.88 2.51 6.29
N LEU A 26 10.67 2.16 5.01
CA LEU A 26 11.77 2.02 4.04
C LEU A 26 12.59 3.30 3.94
N GLU A 27 11.95 4.47 3.91
CA GLU A 27 12.64 5.77 3.91
C GLU A 27 13.48 5.98 5.17
N ARG A 28 12.95 5.64 6.34
CA ARG A 28 13.67 5.78 7.61
C ARG A 28 14.91 4.89 7.70
N TYR A 29 14.90 3.77 7.00
CA TYR A 29 16.06 2.89 6.89
C TYR A 29 16.99 3.23 5.71
N GLY A 30 16.68 4.25 4.92
CA GLY A 30 17.45 4.58 3.72
C GLY A 30 17.38 3.52 2.63
N ILE A 31 16.28 2.76 2.55
CA ILE A 31 16.05 1.75 1.51
C ILE A 31 15.29 2.40 0.36
N ASP A 32 15.92 2.43 -0.81
CA ASP A 32 15.30 2.92 -2.04
C ASP A 32 14.17 2.01 -2.53
N TYR A 33 13.08 2.62 -2.97
CA TYR A 33 11.97 1.94 -3.62
C TYR A 33 11.36 2.79 -4.73
N TYR A 34 10.62 2.13 -5.62
CA TYR A 34 9.78 2.76 -6.61
C TYR A 34 8.31 2.54 -6.31
N PHE A 35 7.50 3.55 -6.61
CA PHE A 35 6.05 3.49 -6.58
C PHE A 35 5.52 3.06 -7.96
N ILE A 36 4.61 2.09 -7.96
CA ILE A 36 4.03 1.53 -9.17
C ILE A 36 2.51 1.52 -9.03
N ILE A 37 1.84 2.25 -9.91
CA ILE A 37 0.37 2.25 -10.00
C ILE A 37 -0.06 1.00 -10.77
N GLN A 38 -1.11 0.34 -10.30
CA GLN A 38 -1.68 -0.87 -10.88
C GLN A 38 -3.19 -0.75 -11.08
N ASP A 39 -3.70 -1.33 -12.17
CA ASP A 39 -5.14 -1.41 -12.45
C ASP A 39 -5.52 -2.68 -13.22
N ASP A 40 -6.78 -3.11 -13.13
CA ASP A 40 -7.35 -4.25 -13.87
C ASP A 40 -7.64 -3.91 -15.34
N LYS A 41 -7.50 -2.63 -15.70
CA LYS A 41 -7.63 -2.08 -17.05
C LYS A 41 -6.33 -1.40 -17.48
N PRO A 42 -6.15 -1.13 -18.78
CA PRO A 42 -5.06 -0.28 -19.24
C PRO A 42 -5.04 1.06 -18.52
N ILE A 43 -3.87 1.46 -18.04
CA ILE A 43 -3.69 2.70 -17.30
C ILE A 43 -3.47 3.84 -18.30
N ILE A 44 -4.34 4.84 -18.28
CA ILE A 44 -4.36 5.95 -19.24
C ILE A 44 -3.69 7.21 -18.65
N ASP A 45 -3.54 7.28 -17.33
CA ASP A 45 -2.96 8.42 -16.61
C ASP A 45 -2.15 7.95 -15.38
N ASN A 46 -1.93 8.84 -14.40
CA ASN A 46 -1.26 8.49 -13.15
C ASN A 46 -2.27 8.15 -12.03
N THR A 47 -3.45 7.63 -12.36
CA THR A 47 -4.45 7.14 -11.41
C THR A 47 -4.63 5.63 -11.58
N GLY A 48 -5.01 4.95 -10.50
CA GLY A 48 -5.27 3.52 -10.52
C GLY A 48 -5.95 3.06 -9.25
N LYS A 49 -6.58 1.89 -9.32
CA LYS A 49 -7.26 1.26 -8.17
C LYS A 49 -6.32 0.72 -7.11
N HIS A 50 -5.06 0.51 -7.47
CA HIS A 50 -4.09 -0.17 -6.62
C HIS A 50 -2.69 0.38 -6.83
N TYR A 51 -1.81 0.21 -5.85
CA TYR A 51 -0.39 0.47 -6.04
C TYR A 51 0.48 -0.51 -5.26
N CYS A 52 1.68 -0.73 -5.78
CA CYS A 52 2.71 -1.54 -5.16
C CYS A 52 4.02 -0.78 -5.05
N LEU A 53 4.92 -1.29 -4.21
CA LEU A 53 6.29 -0.80 -4.10
C LEU A 53 7.22 -1.82 -4.74
N GLN A 54 8.24 -1.34 -5.45
CA GLN A 54 9.34 -2.16 -5.93
C GLN A 54 10.63 -1.74 -5.22
N ILE A 55 11.17 -2.65 -4.42
CA ILE A 55 12.50 -2.54 -3.82
C ILE A 55 13.52 -3.16 -4.79
N ILE A 56 14.61 -2.45 -5.06
CA ILE A 56 15.67 -2.91 -5.96
C ILE A 56 16.35 -4.18 -5.37
N PRO A 57 16.67 -5.20 -6.19
CA PRO A 57 16.49 -5.23 -7.65
C PRO A 57 15.11 -5.66 -8.14
N ASP A 58 14.36 -6.50 -7.43
CA ASP A 58 13.14 -7.12 -7.97
C ASP A 58 12.09 -7.54 -6.92
N LYS A 59 12.17 -7.00 -5.69
CA LYS A 59 11.22 -7.35 -4.63
C LYS A 59 10.02 -6.43 -4.68
N TYR A 60 8.82 -7.01 -4.69
CA TYR A 60 7.59 -6.24 -4.72
C TYR A 60 6.79 -6.38 -3.43
N ILE A 61 6.25 -5.26 -2.96
CA ILE A 61 5.32 -5.21 -1.83
C ILE A 61 3.96 -4.82 -2.38
N ASN A 62 2.94 -5.58 -1.99
CA ASN A 62 1.55 -5.35 -2.40
C ASN A 62 1.35 -5.44 -3.92
N LYS A 63 2.06 -6.31 -4.65
CA LYS A 63 1.86 -6.47 -6.10
C LYS A 63 0.69 -7.39 -6.42
N LEU A 64 -0.15 -6.98 -7.36
CA LEU A 64 -1.14 -7.86 -8.00
C LEU A 64 -0.63 -8.32 -9.37
N ASN A 65 -0.61 -9.62 -9.62
CA ASN A 65 -0.01 -10.19 -10.83
C ASN A 65 -0.86 -9.96 -12.09
N GLU A 66 -2.18 -9.87 -11.94
CA GLU A 66 -3.12 -9.73 -13.06
C GLU A 66 -3.29 -8.29 -13.53
N TYR A 67 -2.74 -7.32 -12.79
CA TYR A 67 -2.96 -5.90 -13.05
C TYR A 67 -1.89 -5.35 -14.00
N ALA A 68 -2.32 -4.47 -14.91
CA ALA A 68 -1.41 -3.61 -15.65
C ALA A 68 -0.65 -2.69 -14.69
N HIS A 69 0.50 -2.17 -15.11
CA HIS A 69 1.31 -1.25 -14.30
C HIS A 69 1.93 -0.12 -15.11
N ILE A 70 2.11 1.04 -14.47
CA ILE A 70 2.97 2.10 -15.01
C ILE A 70 4.42 1.78 -14.70
N LYS A 71 5.35 2.21 -15.56
CA LYS A 71 6.79 2.13 -15.29
C LYS A 71 7.14 2.83 -13.96
N SER A 72 8.10 2.28 -13.24
CA SER A 72 8.55 2.69 -11.90
C SER A 72 8.69 4.21 -11.74
N ILE A 73 7.90 4.80 -10.84
CA ILE A 73 7.91 6.25 -10.52
C ILE A 73 8.58 6.42 -9.15
N LYS A 74 9.57 7.31 -9.03
CA LYS A 74 10.09 7.68 -7.71
C LYS A 74 9.06 8.55 -6.99
N ARG A 75 8.68 8.16 -5.78
CA ARG A 75 7.84 8.95 -4.87
C ARG A 75 8.28 8.72 -3.44
N THR A 76 8.18 9.76 -2.63
CA THR A 76 8.33 9.70 -1.19
C THR A 76 7.08 9.15 -0.52
N SER A 77 7.18 8.71 0.73
CA SER A 77 6.06 8.19 1.52
C SER A 77 4.99 9.27 1.73
N SER A 78 5.40 10.53 1.85
CA SER A 78 4.49 11.69 1.90
C SER A 78 3.69 11.88 0.60
N GLU A 79 4.33 11.76 -0.56
CA GLU A 79 3.65 11.83 -1.86
C GLU A 79 2.72 10.63 -2.09
N ILE A 80 3.09 9.45 -1.57
CA ILE A 80 2.23 8.27 -1.60
C ILE A 80 1.01 8.48 -0.68
N LEU A 81 1.18 9.08 0.49
CA LEU A 81 0.06 9.43 1.38
C LEU A 81 -0.89 10.42 0.71
N GLU A 82 -0.35 11.46 0.07
CA GLU A 82 -1.16 12.43 -0.68
C GLU A 82 -1.97 11.75 -1.79
N TYR A 83 -1.31 10.86 -2.54
CA TYR A 83 -2.00 10.04 -3.54
C TYR A 83 -3.12 9.22 -2.90
N TYR A 84 -2.82 8.54 -1.80
CA TYR A 84 -3.77 7.68 -1.11
C TYR A 84 -5.03 8.45 -0.64
N ASN A 85 -4.84 9.66 -0.11
CA ASN A 85 -5.94 10.48 0.38
C ASN A 85 -6.84 11.03 -0.75
N LYS A 86 -6.34 11.07 -1.99
CA LYS A 86 -7.09 11.51 -3.18
C LYS A 86 -7.74 10.35 -3.93
N SER A 87 -7.42 9.11 -3.58
CA SER A 87 -7.96 7.91 -4.22
C SER A 87 -9.31 7.49 -3.64
N ASN A 88 -10.09 6.78 -4.46
CA ASN A 88 -11.32 6.11 -4.02
C ASN A 88 -11.00 4.66 -3.64
N TRP A 89 -11.35 4.27 -2.43
CA TRP A 89 -11.10 2.93 -1.90
C TRP A 89 -12.38 2.09 -1.89
N SER A 90 -12.21 0.77 -1.71
CA SER A 90 -13.34 -0.15 -1.62
C SER A 90 -14.31 0.27 -0.52
N GLU A 91 -15.62 0.16 -0.77
CA GLU A 91 -16.66 0.44 0.24
C GLU A 91 -16.55 -0.46 1.48
N LYS A 92 -15.88 -1.62 1.35
CA LYS A 92 -15.64 -2.54 2.46
C LYS A 92 -14.50 -2.10 3.39
N TYR A 93 -13.74 -1.08 2.98
CA TYR A 93 -12.57 -0.61 3.71
C TYR A 93 -12.96 0.48 4.70
N ASP A 94 -12.85 0.14 5.98
CA ASP A 94 -13.01 1.09 7.07
C ASP A 94 -11.67 1.77 7.39
N ILE A 95 -11.50 3.00 6.90
CA ILE A 95 -10.31 3.84 7.15
C ILE A 95 -10.06 4.05 8.65
N SER A 96 -11.07 3.95 9.51
CA SER A 96 -10.87 4.09 10.96
C SER A 96 -10.00 2.98 11.56
N ASN A 97 -9.88 1.85 10.86
CA ASN A 97 -8.98 0.75 11.26
C ASN A 97 -7.50 1.03 10.96
N ASN A 98 -7.17 2.11 10.25
CA ASN A 98 -5.77 2.49 9.98
C ASN A 98 -4.96 2.65 11.25
N ARG A 99 -5.55 3.22 12.31
CA ARG A 99 -4.91 3.32 13.64
C ARG A 99 -4.47 1.97 14.23
N ILE A 100 -5.14 0.89 13.84
CA ILE A 100 -4.81 -0.47 14.28
C ILE A 100 -3.67 -1.01 13.40
N VAL A 101 -3.77 -0.83 12.09
CA VAL A 101 -2.72 -1.17 11.12
C VAL A 101 -1.40 -0.50 11.47
N ASP A 102 -1.45 0.78 11.83
CA ASP A 102 -0.31 1.58 12.28
C ASP A 102 0.43 0.92 13.43
N LYS A 103 -0.30 0.55 14.49
CA LYS A 103 0.27 -0.11 15.67
C LYS A 103 0.96 -1.43 15.31
N TYR A 104 0.38 -2.22 14.42
CA TYR A 104 0.99 -3.49 13.99
C TYR A 104 2.25 -3.27 13.18
N ILE A 105 2.22 -2.38 12.19
CA ILE A 105 3.38 -2.08 11.35
C ILE A 105 4.50 -1.49 12.19
N ASP A 106 4.18 -0.52 13.05
CA ASP A 106 5.17 0.09 13.93
C ASP A 106 5.75 -0.95 14.88
N GLY A 107 4.96 -1.89 15.40
CA GLY A 107 5.47 -2.99 16.21
C GLY A 107 6.44 -3.92 15.46
N VAL A 108 6.27 -4.10 14.15
CA VAL A 108 7.16 -4.94 13.31
C VAL A 108 8.48 -4.24 13.01
N PHE A 109 8.44 -2.94 12.71
CA PHE A 109 9.63 -2.19 12.27
C PHE A 109 10.35 -1.48 13.43
N ASN A 110 9.65 -1.11 14.49
CA ASN A 110 10.25 -0.46 15.67
C ASN A 110 10.89 -1.46 16.66
N ILE A 111 11.48 -2.54 16.15
CA ILE A 111 12.30 -3.45 16.95
C ILE A 111 13.68 -2.81 17.05
N GLN A 112 13.88 -2.04 18.12
CA GLN A 112 15.20 -1.60 18.59
C GLN A 112 15.87 -2.73 19.38
#